data_AF-A0A950LII6-F1
#
_entry.id   AF-A0A950LII6-F1
#
_cell.length_a   1.000
_cell.length_b   1.000
_cell.length_c   1.000
_cell.angle_alpha   90.00
_cell.angle_beta   90.00
_cell.angle_gamma   90.00
#
_symmetry.space_group_name_H-M   'P 1'
#
loop_
_entity.id
_entity.type
_entity.pdbx_description
1 polymer ?
#
loop_
_entity_poly.entity_id
_entity_poly.type
_entity_poly.pdbx_seq_one_letter_code
_entity_poly.pdbx_strand_id
1 'polypeptide(L)'
;MEQVESRAAARTGGPSRPVHDPGAGEFVSPADEPAVREVGATGRPVVRPARLVFDDSVTAEARNLPGSPGTGIRRDRRAEQHALASMNHTGRSVTTYLIILILVVLVGAIGFLAARSPARHPAHSAESATTSTSRPTSAHHSGSSQTTKTKAKHPAHVNAPAPPARYVATSSTTTSATYTVAPSSFTLTIAATGPCWVQATAEPGGASLWEGVVPAGGSQNVSARGATSVLLGAAGAALSIDGVPVVLPSGSATPFTATFQPSASTSTA
;
A
#
# COMPACT_ATOMS: atom_id res chain seq x y z
N MET A 1 52.24 -25.60 -13.96
CA MET A 1 51.67 -26.83 -13.39
C MET A 1 51.82 -26.71 -11.88
N GLU A 2 50.74 -26.35 -11.17
CA GLU A 2 50.42 -26.90 -9.85
C GLU A 2 49.07 -26.35 -9.43
N GLN A 3 48.09 -27.26 -9.39
CA GLN A 3 46.80 -27.07 -8.77
C GLN A 3 46.99 -27.13 -7.25
N VAL A 4 46.36 -26.23 -6.50
CA VAL A 4 46.10 -26.46 -5.08
C VAL A 4 44.60 -26.45 -4.86
N GLU A 5 44.08 -27.67 -4.90
CA GLU A 5 42.78 -28.12 -4.46
C GLU A 5 42.69 -27.97 -2.93
N SER A 6 41.68 -27.27 -2.42
CA SER A 6 41.33 -27.30 -0.99
C SER A 6 39.88 -27.72 -0.84
N ARG A 7 39.74 -29.02 -0.57
CA ARG A 7 38.51 -29.70 -0.18
C ARG A 7 38.39 -29.74 1.35
N ALA A 8 37.11 -29.82 1.76
CA ALA A 8 36.57 -30.46 2.95
C ALA A 8 36.59 -29.69 4.29
N ALA A 9 35.38 -29.44 4.81
CA ALA A 9 34.89 -30.15 5.99
C ALA A 9 33.37 -29.97 6.12
N ALA A 10 32.62 -31.03 5.81
CA ALA A 10 31.23 -31.20 6.21
C ALA A 10 31.18 -31.39 7.73
N ARG A 11 30.34 -30.62 8.43
CA ARG A 11 30.07 -30.84 9.86
C ARG A 11 28.61 -31.24 10.03
N THR A 12 28.42 -32.54 10.12
CA THR A 12 27.17 -33.23 10.44
C THR A 12 27.02 -33.28 11.96
N GLY A 13 25.97 -32.67 12.49
CA GLY A 13 25.44 -32.90 13.83
C GLY A 13 23.99 -32.43 13.77
N GLY A 14 22.96 -33.25 13.96
CA GLY A 14 22.78 -34.38 14.85
C GLY A 14 21.45 -34.09 15.56
N PRO A 15 20.38 -34.89 15.36
CA PRO A 15 19.05 -34.56 15.83
C PRO A 15 18.85 -34.95 17.31
N SER A 16 18.61 -33.97 18.18
CA SER A 16 18.15 -34.23 19.55
C SER A 16 16.61 -34.18 19.58
N ARG A 17 16.07 -35.30 20.03
CA ARG A 17 14.66 -35.67 20.17
C ARG A 17 13.99 -35.04 21.42
N PRO A 18 12.66 -35.24 21.62
CA PRO A 18 11.76 -34.29 22.25
C PRO A 18 11.68 -34.42 23.77
N VAL A 19 11.31 -33.33 24.43
CA VAL A 19 10.83 -33.35 25.82
C VAL A 19 9.35 -33.01 25.83
N HIS A 20 8.63 -33.92 26.46
CA HIS A 20 7.21 -33.94 26.74
C HIS A 20 6.95 -33.04 27.96
N ASP A 21 6.00 -32.12 27.87
CA ASP A 21 5.40 -31.49 29.06
C ASP A 21 3.88 -31.31 28.84
N PRO A 22 3.03 -32.16 29.44
CA PRO A 22 1.60 -31.94 29.52
C PRO A 22 1.27 -31.18 30.82
N GLY A 23 1.42 -29.86 30.78
CA GLY A 23 0.92 -28.98 31.82
C GLY A 23 -0.60 -28.83 31.73
N ALA A 24 -1.31 -29.51 32.61
CA ALA A 24 -2.74 -29.33 32.85
C ALA A 24 -3.02 -27.91 33.38
N GLY A 25 -3.40 -27.02 32.47
CA GLY A 25 -3.90 -25.68 32.78
C GLY A 25 -5.42 -25.70 32.95
N GLU A 26 -5.82 -25.69 34.21
CA GLU A 26 -7.10 -25.28 34.80
C GLU A 26 -8.07 -24.52 33.88
N PHE A 27 -9.21 -25.15 33.62
CA PHE A 27 -10.36 -24.55 32.94
C PHE A 27 -11.12 -23.68 33.96
N VAL A 28 -10.80 -22.38 34.00
CA VAL A 28 -11.59 -21.41 34.77
C VAL A 28 -12.87 -21.11 34.00
N SER A 29 -13.99 -21.62 34.51
CA SER A 29 -15.34 -21.19 34.10
C SER A 29 -15.49 -19.68 34.25
N PRO A 30 -15.89 -18.93 33.22
CA PRO A 30 -16.34 -17.56 33.40
C PRO A 30 -17.67 -17.59 34.14
N ALA A 31 -17.65 -17.08 35.38
CA ALA A 31 -18.83 -16.77 36.16
C ALA A 31 -19.71 -15.76 35.40
N ASP A 32 -21.02 -15.95 35.53
CA ASP A 32 -22.07 -15.02 35.16
C ASP A 32 -21.70 -13.56 35.51
N GLU A 33 -21.50 -12.75 34.48
CA GLU A 33 -21.40 -11.31 34.61
C GLU A 33 -22.82 -10.74 34.69
N PRO A 34 -23.20 -10.01 35.76
CA PRO A 34 -24.53 -9.44 35.88
C PRO A 34 -24.72 -8.34 34.84
N ALA A 35 -25.76 -8.48 34.02
CA ALA A 35 -26.20 -7.50 33.04
C ALA A 35 -26.48 -6.13 33.71
N VAL A 36 -25.52 -5.21 33.60
CA VAL A 36 -25.72 -3.80 33.93
C VAL A 36 -26.65 -3.21 32.87
N ARG A 37 -27.91 -2.93 33.27
CA ARG A 37 -28.85 -2.12 32.49
C ARG A 37 -28.38 -0.67 32.48
N GLU A 38 -27.70 -0.27 31.41
CA GLU A 38 -27.43 1.13 31.15
C GLU A 38 -28.68 1.77 30.51
N VAL A 39 -29.38 2.60 31.29
CA VAL A 39 -30.53 3.39 30.83
C VAL A 39 -30.00 4.60 30.08
N GLY A 40 -29.87 4.48 28.76
CA GLY A 40 -29.55 5.59 27.86
C GLY A 40 -30.74 6.52 27.67
N ALA A 41 -30.61 7.78 28.12
CA ALA A 41 -31.63 8.83 28.08
C ALA A 41 -31.79 9.53 26.71
N THR A 42 -31.47 8.89 25.59
CA THR A 42 -31.66 9.47 24.26
C THR A 42 -32.21 8.42 23.30
N GLY A 43 -33.52 8.54 23.01
CA GLY A 43 -34.29 7.60 22.17
C GLY A 43 -33.83 7.57 20.71
N ARG A 44 -32.70 6.92 20.44
CA ARG A 44 -32.29 6.52 19.09
C ARG A 44 -32.02 5.01 19.05
N PRO A 45 -32.61 4.27 18.09
CA PRO A 45 -32.37 2.84 17.95
C PRO A 45 -30.93 2.59 17.50
N VAL A 46 -30.14 1.97 18.38
CA VAL A 46 -28.80 1.45 18.06
C VAL A 46 -28.97 0.09 17.40
N VAL A 47 -28.78 0.03 16.08
CA VAL A 47 -28.66 -1.23 15.34
C VAL A 47 -27.28 -1.83 15.66
N ARG A 48 -27.26 -2.87 16.50
CA ARG A 48 -26.05 -3.65 16.75
C ARG A 48 -25.85 -4.64 15.59
N PRO A 49 -24.63 -4.80 15.04
CA PRO A 49 -24.36 -5.84 14.06
C PRO A 49 -24.59 -7.21 14.70
N ALA A 50 -25.43 -8.02 14.07
CA ALA A 50 -25.70 -9.38 14.49
C ALA A 50 -24.39 -10.18 14.52
N ARG A 51 -24.01 -10.64 15.71
CA ARG A 51 -22.91 -11.59 15.88
C ARG A 51 -23.38 -12.91 15.29
N LEU A 52 -22.83 -13.28 14.12
CA LEU A 52 -23.10 -14.56 13.48
C LEU A 52 -22.46 -15.66 14.33
N VAL A 53 -23.26 -16.30 15.18
CA VAL A 53 -22.86 -17.48 15.94
C VAL A 53 -23.18 -18.68 15.06
N PHE A 54 -22.15 -19.38 14.61
CA PHE A 54 -22.31 -20.67 13.94
C PHE A 54 -22.52 -21.72 15.01
N ASP A 55 -23.77 -22.19 15.12
CA ASP A 55 -24.17 -23.28 15.98
C ASP A 55 -23.88 -24.60 15.24
N ASP A 56 -22.62 -25.04 15.25
CA ASP A 56 -22.21 -26.36 14.75
C ASP A 56 -22.32 -27.37 15.89
N SER A 57 -23.55 -27.83 16.18
CA SER A 57 -23.75 -29.06 16.94
C SER A 57 -25.07 -29.76 16.60
N VAL A 58 -25.19 -30.27 15.38
CA VAL A 58 -26.15 -31.35 15.11
C VAL A 58 -25.42 -32.68 15.27
N THR A 59 -25.35 -33.14 16.51
CA THR A 59 -25.12 -34.54 16.85
C THR A 59 -26.13 -35.40 16.09
N ALA A 60 -25.64 -36.21 15.16
CA ALA A 60 -26.40 -37.25 14.50
C ALA A 60 -26.79 -38.33 15.52
N GLU A 61 -27.88 -38.11 16.25
CA GLU A 61 -28.53 -39.13 17.06
C GLU A 61 -29.27 -40.09 16.12
N ALA A 62 -28.59 -41.16 15.76
CA ALA A 62 -29.14 -42.28 15.01
C ALA A 62 -30.22 -43.00 15.84
N ARG A 63 -31.48 -42.63 15.64
CA ARG A 63 -32.61 -43.46 16.06
C ARG A 63 -32.92 -44.50 14.99
N ASN A 64 -32.51 -45.73 15.27
CA ASN A 64 -33.01 -46.94 14.62
C ASN A 64 -34.52 -47.06 14.86
N LEU A 65 -35.33 -46.89 13.82
CA LEU A 65 -36.72 -47.32 13.77
C LEU A 65 -36.91 -48.22 12.54
N PRO A 66 -37.36 -49.47 12.72
CA PRO A 66 -37.65 -50.35 11.60
C PRO A 66 -39.09 -50.14 11.11
N GLY A 67 -39.24 -49.95 9.80
CA GLY A 67 -40.50 -50.22 9.10
C GLY A 67 -41.18 -49.01 8.47
N SER A 68 -40.91 -48.78 7.18
CA SER A 68 -41.97 -48.48 6.20
C SER A 68 -41.42 -48.59 4.78
N PRO A 69 -41.83 -49.58 3.97
CA PRO A 69 -41.49 -49.63 2.55
C PRO A 69 -42.56 -48.87 1.76
N GLY A 70 -42.26 -47.68 1.28
CA GLY A 70 -43.21 -46.97 0.41
C GLY A 70 -42.77 -45.60 -0.06
N THR A 71 -42.45 -45.50 -1.35
CA THR A 71 -42.46 -44.27 -2.18
C THR A 71 -41.38 -43.22 -1.90
N GLY A 72 -40.13 -43.57 -2.21
CA GLY A 72 -38.98 -42.65 -2.17
C GLY A 72 -38.23 -42.56 -3.49
N ILE A 73 -38.90 -42.30 -4.62
CA ILE A 73 -38.22 -41.94 -5.88
C ILE A 73 -39.10 -40.92 -6.58
N ARG A 74 -38.85 -39.61 -6.42
CA ARG A 74 -39.27 -38.49 -7.33
C ARG A 74 -39.00 -37.09 -6.78
N ARG A 75 -38.41 -36.90 -5.59
CA ARG A 75 -38.14 -35.55 -5.05
C ARG A 75 -36.72 -35.01 -5.30
N ASP A 76 -35.75 -35.85 -5.62
CA ASP A 76 -34.35 -35.38 -5.76
C ASP A 76 -34.08 -34.66 -7.10
N ARG A 77 -34.84 -34.96 -8.16
CA ARG A 77 -34.63 -34.33 -9.48
C ARG A 77 -34.92 -32.83 -9.53
N ARG A 78 -35.77 -32.30 -8.63
CA ARG A 78 -36.11 -30.87 -8.63
C ARG A 78 -35.02 -30.03 -7.95
N ALA A 79 -34.30 -30.59 -6.99
CA ALA A 79 -33.18 -29.92 -6.32
C ALA A 79 -31.94 -29.88 -7.23
N GLU A 80 -31.66 -30.96 -7.96
CA GLU A 80 -30.55 -31.01 -8.93
C GLU A 80 -30.71 -30.01 -10.07
N GLN A 81 -31.94 -29.78 -10.56
CA GLN A 81 -32.19 -28.82 -11.63
C GLN A 81 -31.95 -27.36 -11.20
N HIS A 82 -32.14 -27.02 -9.93
CA HIS A 82 -31.83 -25.68 -9.43
C HIS A 82 -30.32 -25.46 -9.22
N ALA A 83 -29.55 -26.51 -8.93
CA ALA A 83 -28.10 -26.43 -8.80
C ALA A 83 -27.40 -26.23 -10.15
N LEU A 84 -27.92 -26.84 -11.23
CA LEU A 84 -27.35 -26.66 -12.58
C LEU A 84 -27.67 -25.28 -13.20
N ALA A 85 -28.77 -24.65 -12.79
CA ALA A 85 -29.15 -23.33 -13.29
C ALA A 85 -28.31 -22.17 -12.69
N SER A 86 -27.71 -22.35 -11.51
CA SER A 86 -26.90 -21.29 -10.87
C SER A 86 -25.42 -21.32 -11.24
N MET A 87 -24.95 -22.35 -11.95
CA MET A 87 -23.53 -22.47 -12.36
C MET A 87 -23.20 -21.73 -13.67
N ASN A 88 -24.15 -21.00 -14.27
CA ASN A 88 -23.91 -20.20 -15.48
C ASN A 88 -23.75 -18.69 -15.17
N HIS A 89 -22.84 -18.36 -14.26
CA HIS A 89 -22.48 -16.96 -13.91
C HIS A 89 -21.06 -16.56 -14.36
N THR A 90 -20.47 -17.28 -15.30
CA THR A 90 -19.12 -17.02 -15.83
C THR A 90 -19.05 -15.99 -16.97
N GLY A 91 -20.14 -15.28 -17.27
CA GLY A 91 -20.19 -14.31 -18.39
C GLY A 91 -19.89 -12.85 -18.05
N ARG A 92 -19.80 -12.46 -16.77
CA ARG A 92 -19.79 -11.04 -16.38
C ARG A 92 -18.45 -10.33 -16.57
N SER A 93 -17.33 -11.04 -16.56
CA SER A 93 -16.01 -10.43 -16.72
C SER A 93 -15.72 -10.01 -18.18
N VAL A 94 -16.22 -10.76 -19.16
CA VAL A 94 -15.97 -10.46 -20.59
C VAL A 94 -16.57 -9.12 -21.01
N THR A 95 -17.78 -8.79 -20.53
CA THR A 95 -18.43 -7.51 -20.83
C THR A 95 -17.67 -6.33 -20.23
N THR A 96 -17.13 -6.48 -19.01
CA THR A 96 -16.32 -5.44 -18.37
C THR A 96 -15.03 -5.17 -19.14
N TYR A 97 -14.35 -6.21 -19.62
CA TYR A 97 -13.13 -6.04 -20.44
C TYR A 97 -13.42 -5.34 -21.78
N LEU A 98 -14.54 -5.66 -22.43
CA LEU A 98 -14.96 -4.98 -23.67
C LEU A 98 -15.22 -3.47 -23.45
N ILE A 99 -15.88 -3.10 -22.34
CA ILE A 99 -16.15 -1.69 -22.02
C ILE A 99 -14.85 -0.93 -21.77
N ILE A 100 -13.91 -1.51 -21.02
CA ILE A 100 -12.60 -0.88 -20.74
C ILE A 100 -11.80 -0.70 -22.04
N LEU A 101 -11.79 -1.71 -22.92
CA LEU A 101 -11.09 -1.64 -24.20
C LEU A 101 -11.62 -0.48 -25.07
N ILE A 102 -12.95 -0.33 -25.17
CA ILE A 102 -13.58 0.76 -25.93
C ILE A 102 -13.16 2.13 -25.36
N LEU A 103 -13.16 2.28 -24.03
CA LEU A 103 -12.77 3.52 -23.36
C LEU A 103 -11.30 3.91 -23.66
N VAL A 104 -10.39 2.94 -23.65
CA VAL A 104 -8.96 3.17 -23.94
C VAL A 104 -8.78 3.63 -25.40
N VAL A 105 -9.46 3.00 -26.36
CA VAL A 105 -9.38 3.41 -27.77
C VAL A 105 -9.92 4.82 -27.97
N LEU A 106 -10.99 5.20 -27.28
CA LEU A 106 -11.62 6.51 -27.41
C LEU A 106 -10.71 7.62 -26.85
N VAL A 107 -10.08 7.40 -25.69
CA VAL A 107 -9.12 8.35 -25.10
C VAL A 107 -7.85 8.46 -25.96
N GLY A 108 -7.36 7.32 -26.49
CA GLY A 108 -6.21 7.30 -27.39
C GLY A 108 -6.45 8.08 -28.69
N ALA A 109 -7.63 7.94 -29.30
CA ALA A 109 -7.99 8.66 -30.51
C ALA A 109 -8.08 10.18 -30.29
N ILE A 110 -8.64 10.63 -29.16
CA ILE A 110 -8.72 12.05 -28.80
C ILE A 110 -7.32 12.64 -28.56
N GLY A 111 -6.45 11.91 -27.86
CA GLY A 111 -5.06 12.33 -27.63
C GLY A 111 -4.24 12.41 -28.92
N PHE A 112 -4.46 11.50 -29.86
CA PHE A 112 -3.76 11.47 -31.14
C PHE A 112 -4.12 12.64 -32.06
N LEU A 113 -5.36 13.15 -32.01
CA LEU A 113 -5.75 14.34 -32.78
C LEU A 113 -5.18 15.64 -32.21
N ALA A 114 -4.95 15.75 -30.89
CA ALA A 114 -4.38 16.95 -30.28
C ALA A 114 -2.88 17.15 -30.57
N ALA A 115 -2.15 16.06 -30.85
CA ALA A 115 -0.70 16.08 -31.05
C ALA A 115 -0.22 16.56 -32.44
N ARG A 116 -1.13 16.91 -33.37
CA ARG A 116 -0.78 17.40 -34.72
C ARG A 116 -0.88 18.92 -34.91
N SER A 117 -0.67 19.71 -33.86
CA SER A 117 -0.55 21.17 -34.00
C SER A 117 0.91 21.55 -34.32
N PRO A 118 1.24 22.04 -35.53
CA PRO A 118 2.59 22.46 -35.87
C PRO A 118 2.95 23.75 -35.12
N ALA A 119 4.05 23.69 -34.38
CA ALA A 119 4.65 24.83 -33.69
C ALA A 119 5.06 25.92 -34.69
N ARG A 120 4.50 27.14 -34.53
CA ARG A 120 5.06 28.34 -35.14
C ARG A 120 6.11 28.91 -34.19
N HIS A 121 7.36 28.87 -34.62
CA HIS A 121 8.48 29.52 -33.95
C HIS A 121 8.34 31.05 -33.98
N PRO A 122 8.57 31.79 -32.88
CA PRO A 122 8.86 33.21 -32.95
C PRO A 122 10.37 33.40 -33.13
N ALA A 123 10.76 33.95 -34.28
CA ALA A 123 12.11 34.43 -34.54
C ALA A 123 12.20 35.93 -34.22
N HIS A 124 13.28 36.31 -33.55
CA HIS A 124 13.66 37.69 -33.26
C HIS A 124 14.10 38.46 -34.51
N SER A 125 13.73 39.75 -34.62
CA SER A 125 14.64 40.93 -34.74
C SER A 125 14.03 42.10 -35.52
N ALA A 126 14.39 43.32 -35.09
CA ALA A 126 14.47 44.60 -35.85
C ALA A 126 13.13 45.22 -36.32
N GLU A 127 12.89 46.53 -36.43
CA GLU A 127 13.61 47.78 -36.17
C GLU A 127 12.62 48.92 -36.51
N SER A 128 12.71 50.05 -35.79
CA SER A 128 12.27 51.43 -36.11
C SER A 128 10.83 51.72 -36.62
N ALA A 129 10.09 52.54 -35.87
CA ALA A 129 9.71 53.91 -36.31
C ALA A 129 8.85 54.66 -35.27
N THR A 130 9.37 55.82 -34.89
CA THR A 130 8.76 57.07 -34.37
C THR A 130 7.23 57.20 -34.37
N THR A 131 6.66 57.57 -33.22
CA THR A 131 5.81 58.78 -33.14
C THR A 131 5.82 59.37 -31.73
N SER A 132 6.24 60.63 -31.69
CA SER A 132 6.27 61.57 -30.59
C SER A 132 4.90 61.94 -30.05
N THR A 133 4.77 62.10 -28.73
CA THR A 133 3.88 63.11 -28.12
C THR A 133 4.42 63.53 -26.75
N SER A 134 4.69 64.83 -26.68
CA SER A 134 5.20 65.66 -25.60
C SER A 134 4.17 65.94 -24.49
N ARG A 135 4.60 66.06 -23.22
CA ARG A 135 4.55 67.27 -22.35
C ARG A 135 4.83 66.96 -20.86
N PRO A 136 5.14 67.95 -20.00
CA PRO A 136 6.32 67.89 -19.13
C PRO A 136 6.00 68.13 -17.64
N THR A 137 7.08 68.32 -16.88
CA THR A 137 7.21 68.96 -15.55
C THR A 137 6.64 68.22 -14.34
N SER A 138 7.51 67.76 -13.44
CA SER A 138 7.78 68.51 -12.21
C SER A 138 8.97 67.92 -11.46
N ALA A 139 9.67 68.80 -10.77
CA ALA A 139 10.97 68.60 -10.16
C ALA A 139 10.91 68.01 -8.74
N HIS A 140 12.11 67.66 -8.26
CA HIS A 140 12.49 67.43 -6.87
C HIS A 140 12.07 66.06 -6.25
N HIS A 141 12.78 65.40 -5.32
CA HIS A 141 13.75 65.81 -4.30
C HIS A 141 14.80 64.71 -4.02
N SER A 142 16.00 65.15 -3.65
CA SER A 142 17.09 64.38 -3.04
C SER A 142 16.64 63.64 -1.77
N GLY A 143 16.92 62.34 -1.69
CA GLY A 143 16.64 61.51 -0.52
C GLY A 143 17.73 60.47 -0.32
N SER A 144 18.92 60.95 0.05
CA SER A 144 20.01 60.13 0.56
C SER A 144 19.59 59.50 1.90
N SER A 145 19.13 58.25 1.86
CA SER A 145 18.88 57.46 3.07
C SER A 145 19.96 56.39 3.19
N GLN A 146 21.01 56.79 3.88
CA GLN A 146 22.09 55.97 4.39
C GLN A 146 21.55 55.15 5.57
N THR A 147 21.04 53.95 5.32
CA THR A 147 20.62 53.01 6.37
C THR A 147 21.67 51.91 6.56
N THR A 148 22.45 52.11 7.63
CA THR A 148 23.07 51.12 8.51
C THR A 148 23.06 49.66 8.03
N LYS A 149 24.23 49.22 7.54
CA LYS A 149 24.61 47.80 7.43
C LYS A 149 24.59 47.16 8.82
N THR A 150 23.48 46.57 9.21
CA THR A 150 23.44 45.59 10.29
C THR A 150 24.16 44.34 9.79
N LYS A 151 25.31 44.06 10.42
CA LYS A 151 26.14 42.88 10.20
C LYS A 151 25.31 41.66 10.61
N ALA A 152 24.55 41.11 9.67
CA ALA A 152 23.74 39.91 9.89
C ALA A 152 24.66 38.78 10.32
N LYS A 153 24.48 38.35 11.57
CA LYS A 153 25.15 37.21 12.19
C LYS A 153 24.82 35.98 11.33
N HIS A 154 25.81 35.47 10.58
CA HIS A 154 25.66 34.30 9.73
C HIS A 154 25.06 33.16 10.58
N PRO A 155 23.86 32.64 10.26
CA PRO A 155 23.34 31.48 10.95
C PRO A 155 24.32 30.33 10.75
N ALA A 156 24.69 29.67 11.84
CA ALA A 156 25.55 28.50 11.80
C ALA A 156 24.94 27.49 10.83
N HIS A 157 25.70 27.11 9.81
CA HIS A 157 25.32 26.10 8.84
C HIS A 157 25.23 24.76 9.57
N VAL A 158 24.03 24.39 10.01
CA VAL A 158 23.77 23.06 10.55
C VAL A 158 23.94 22.09 9.40
N ASN A 159 25.04 21.34 9.41
CA ASN A 159 25.28 20.28 8.44
C ASN A 159 24.21 19.21 8.65
N ALA A 160 23.23 19.14 7.76
CA ALA A 160 22.25 18.05 7.76
C ALA A 160 23.00 16.72 7.54
N PRO A 161 22.67 15.65 8.28
CA PRO A 161 23.21 14.33 8.03
C PRO A 161 22.99 13.91 6.57
N ALA A 162 24.02 13.35 5.94
CA ALA A 162 23.90 12.83 4.59
C ALA A 162 22.86 11.68 4.55
N PRO A 163 22.02 11.59 3.50
CA PRO A 163 21.09 10.48 3.33
C PRO A 163 21.82 9.13 3.27
N PRO A 164 21.20 8.03 3.72
CA PRO A 164 21.78 6.70 3.58
C PRO A 164 21.90 6.32 2.10
N ALA A 165 22.90 5.50 1.75
CA ALA A 165 23.06 5.00 0.38
C ALA A 165 21.95 4.01 -0.04
N ARG A 166 21.35 3.33 0.94
CA ARG A 166 20.21 2.41 0.77
C ARG A 166 19.51 2.20 2.10
N TYR A 167 18.22 1.89 2.07
CA TYR A 167 17.47 1.43 3.23
C TYR A 167 17.54 -0.09 3.33
N VAL A 168 17.85 -0.60 4.53
CA VAL A 168 17.85 -2.03 4.84
C VAL A 168 16.82 -2.32 5.93
N ALA A 169 16.23 -3.51 5.89
CA ALA A 169 15.23 -3.89 6.87
C ALA A 169 15.85 -4.00 8.27
N THR A 170 15.19 -3.45 9.28
CA THR A 170 15.53 -3.63 10.70
C THR A 170 15.00 -4.95 11.25
N SER A 171 13.89 -5.45 10.69
CA SER A 171 13.36 -6.78 10.94
C SER A 171 12.72 -7.33 9.67
N SER A 172 12.81 -8.65 9.43
CA SER A 172 12.19 -9.26 8.26
C SER A 172 11.72 -10.69 8.52
N THR A 173 10.70 -11.07 7.77
CA THR A 173 10.19 -12.43 7.58
C THR A 173 10.10 -12.71 6.08
N THR A 174 9.63 -13.91 5.71
CA THR A 174 9.38 -14.25 4.31
C THR A 174 8.32 -13.35 3.66
N THR A 175 7.34 -12.84 4.41
CA THR A 175 6.21 -12.07 3.86
C THR A 175 6.14 -10.62 4.35
N SER A 176 7.08 -10.18 5.20
CA SER A 176 7.10 -8.82 5.70
C SER A 176 8.50 -8.30 6.04
N ALA A 177 8.67 -6.98 6.03
CA ALA A 177 9.85 -6.33 6.57
C ALA A 177 9.54 -4.93 7.10
N THR A 178 10.29 -4.52 8.12
CA THR A 178 10.22 -3.17 8.71
C THR A 178 11.47 -2.40 8.36
N TYR A 179 11.32 -1.13 8.00
CA TYR A 179 12.39 -0.21 7.61
C TYR A 179 12.29 1.07 8.43
N THR A 180 13.42 1.55 8.93
CA THR A 180 13.49 2.84 9.61
C THR A 180 13.85 3.94 8.61
N VAL A 181 13.07 5.02 8.60
CA VAL A 181 13.18 6.13 7.65
C VAL A 181 13.44 7.42 8.42
N ALA A 182 14.46 8.20 8.04
CA ALA A 182 14.84 9.40 8.77
C ALA A 182 13.79 10.52 8.73
N PRO A 183 13.32 10.96 7.53
CA PRO A 183 12.27 11.97 7.46
C PRO A 183 10.90 11.38 7.81
N SER A 184 10.07 12.18 8.51
CA SER A 184 8.67 11.85 8.81
C SER A 184 7.74 12.02 7.60
N SER A 185 8.21 12.63 6.52
CA SER A 185 7.51 12.78 5.25
C SER A 185 8.44 12.38 4.11
N PHE A 186 7.98 11.51 3.23
CA PHE A 186 8.81 10.96 2.16
C PHE A 186 7.96 10.61 0.94
N THR A 187 8.62 10.49 -0.22
CA THR A 187 8.02 9.96 -1.44
C THR A 187 8.47 8.53 -1.62
N LEU A 188 7.52 7.60 -1.57
CA LEU A 188 7.75 6.21 -1.91
C LEU A 188 7.55 6.02 -3.40
N THR A 189 8.59 5.55 -4.09
CA THR A 189 8.52 5.14 -5.48
C THR A 189 8.49 3.62 -5.56
N ILE A 190 7.47 3.09 -6.23
CA ILE A 190 7.29 1.68 -6.49
C ILE A 190 7.47 1.44 -7.99
N ALA A 191 8.51 0.71 -8.38
CA ALA A 191 8.74 0.29 -9.76
C ALA A 191 8.49 -1.21 -9.89
N ALA A 192 7.90 -1.66 -11.00
CA ALA A 192 7.55 -3.07 -11.17
C ALA A 192 8.11 -3.62 -12.48
N THR A 193 8.79 -4.78 -12.44
CA THR A 193 9.29 -5.45 -13.66
C THR A 193 8.19 -6.26 -14.37
N GLY A 194 7.13 -6.63 -13.65
CA GLY A 194 5.90 -7.23 -14.16
C GLY A 194 4.67 -6.51 -13.58
N PRO A 195 3.45 -6.82 -14.03
CA PRO A 195 2.24 -6.24 -13.43
C PRO A 195 2.17 -6.58 -11.95
N CYS A 196 2.11 -5.56 -11.08
CA CYS A 196 2.07 -5.73 -9.64
C CYS A 196 0.92 -4.93 -9.05
N TRP A 197 -0.05 -5.60 -8.42
CA TRP A 197 -1.00 -4.91 -7.55
C TRP A 197 -0.29 -4.42 -6.30
N VAL A 198 -0.51 -3.18 -5.92
CA VAL A 198 0.13 -2.53 -4.78
C VAL A 198 -0.92 -1.75 -3.99
N GLN A 199 -0.82 -1.81 -2.67
CA GLN A 199 -1.66 -1.04 -1.75
C GLN A 199 -0.76 -0.38 -0.71
N ALA A 200 -0.83 0.94 -0.60
CA ALA A 200 -0.11 1.72 0.38
C ALA A 200 -1.11 2.32 1.38
N THR A 201 -0.88 2.10 2.67
CA THR A 201 -1.74 2.58 3.77
C THR A 201 -0.94 3.34 4.80
N ALA A 202 -1.51 4.42 5.32
CA ALA A 202 -0.94 5.17 6.44
C ALA A 202 -1.16 4.42 7.77
N GLU A 203 -0.17 4.50 8.65
CA GLU A 203 -0.21 3.91 9.99
C GLU A 203 0.09 4.96 11.07
N PRO A 204 -0.58 4.91 12.24
CA PRO A 204 -1.75 4.07 12.53
C PRO A 204 -3.03 4.61 11.85
N GLY A 205 -3.97 3.72 11.53
CA GLY A 205 -5.32 4.09 11.11
C GLY A 205 -5.75 3.56 9.74
N GLY A 206 -4.85 2.98 8.96
CA GLY A 206 -5.17 2.24 7.74
C GLY A 206 -5.74 3.08 6.61
N ALA A 207 -5.55 4.41 6.63
CA ALA A 207 -6.02 5.28 5.56
C ALA A 207 -5.29 4.92 4.26
N SER A 208 -6.03 4.60 3.19
CA SER A 208 -5.43 4.28 1.89
C SER A 208 -4.77 5.53 1.31
N LEU A 209 -3.45 5.43 1.08
CA LEU A 209 -2.66 6.46 0.40
C LEU A 209 -2.72 6.27 -1.12
N TRP A 210 -2.68 5.01 -1.56
CA TRP A 210 -2.77 4.64 -2.96
C TRP A 210 -3.08 3.14 -3.08
N GLU A 211 -3.84 2.77 -4.10
CA GLU A 211 -4.12 1.38 -4.44
C GLU A 211 -4.28 1.24 -5.96
N GLY A 212 -3.65 0.21 -6.55
CA GLY A 212 -3.74 -0.01 -7.98
C GLY A 212 -2.75 -1.04 -8.50
N VAL A 213 -2.79 -1.25 -9.81
CA VAL A 213 -1.82 -2.10 -10.51
C VAL A 213 -0.76 -1.23 -11.17
N VAL A 214 0.50 -1.43 -10.79
CA VAL A 214 1.65 -0.87 -11.50
C VAL A 214 1.94 -1.78 -12.69
N PRO A 215 1.88 -1.28 -13.94
CA PRO A 215 2.18 -2.10 -15.11
C PRO A 215 3.66 -2.49 -15.16
N ALA A 216 3.99 -3.51 -15.95
CA ALA A 216 5.37 -3.92 -16.18
C ALA A 216 6.20 -2.76 -16.77
N GLY A 217 7.38 -2.52 -16.21
CA GLY A 217 8.23 -1.37 -16.53
C GLY A 217 7.70 -0.02 -16.02
N GLY A 218 6.54 -0.02 -15.35
CA GLY A 218 5.92 1.16 -14.79
C GLY A 218 6.49 1.53 -13.42
N SER A 219 6.21 2.76 -13.00
CA SER A 219 6.54 3.27 -11.69
C SER A 219 5.40 4.12 -11.14
N GLN A 220 5.16 4.04 -9.84
CA GLN A 220 4.18 4.83 -9.11
C GLN A 220 4.85 5.56 -7.95
N ASN A 221 4.57 6.86 -7.82
CA ASN A 221 4.99 7.65 -6.65
C ASN A 221 3.82 7.82 -5.68
N VAL A 222 4.10 7.62 -4.39
CA VAL A 222 3.14 7.77 -3.30
C VAL A 222 3.77 8.69 -2.26
N SER A 223 3.16 9.85 -2.05
CA SER A 223 3.56 10.77 -1.00
C SER A 223 3.02 10.28 0.35
N ALA A 224 3.91 10.01 1.30
CA ALA A 224 3.58 9.46 2.59
C ALA A 224 4.03 10.39 3.73
N ARG A 225 3.33 10.30 4.86
CA ARG A 225 3.66 10.99 6.11
C ARG A 225 3.44 10.04 7.27
N GLY A 226 4.38 9.98 8.20
CA GLY A 226 4.33 9.08 9.34
C GLY A 226 4.70 7.64 8.97
N ALA A 227 4.21 6.68 9.75
CA ALA A 227 4.40 5.28 9.44
C ALA A 227 3.51 4.88 8.25
N THR A 228 3.98 3.97 7.42
CA THR A 228 3.27 3.56 6.19
C THR A 228 3.52 2.09 5.92
N SER A 229 2.48 1.35 5.57
CA SER A 229 2.56 -0.05 5.16
C SER A 229 2.31 -0.14 3.67
N VAL A 230 3.12 -0.92 2.96
CA VAL A 230 2.96 -1.16 1.51
C VAL A 230 2.92 -2.64 1.25
N LEU A 231 1.77 -3.10 0.75
CA LEU A 231 1.52 -4.46 0.34
C LEU A 231 1.82 -4.61 -1.15
N LEU A 232 2.73 -5.52 -1.48
CA LEU A 232 3.14 -5.86 -2.84
C LEU A 232 2.54 -7.21 -3.23
N GLY A 233 1.69 -7.23 -4.25
CA GLY A 233 0.96 -8.42 -4.68
C GLY A 233 1.74 -9.37 -5.59
N ALA A 234 2.88 -8.95 -6.14
CA ALA A 234 3.67 -9.76 -7.07
C ALA A 234 5.18 -9.61 -6.83
N ALA A 235 5.94 -10.58 -7.31
CA ALA A 235 7.39 -10.58 -7.25
C ALA A 235 7.94 -9.64 -8.33
N GLY A 236 9.09 -9.02 -8.08
CA GLY A 236 9.71 -8.09 -9.04
C GLY A 236 9.29 -6.63 -8.89
N ALA A 237 8.69 -6.26 -7.76
CA ALA A 237 8.57 -4.86 -7.35
C ALA A 237 9.87 -4.40 -6.66
N ALA A 238 10.31 -3.20 -7.01
CA ALA A 238 11.40 -2.48 -6.36
C ALA A 238 10.83 -1.24 -5.65
N LEU A 239 11.38 -0.93 -4.48
CA LEU A 239 10.98 0.21 -3.67
C LEU A 239 12.15 1.18 -3.53
N SER A 240 11.85 2.47 -3.54
CA SER A 240 12.81 3.51 -3.17
C SER A 240 12.12 4.65 -2.42
N ILE A 241 12.82 5.28 -1.49
CA ILE A 241 12.34 6.40 -0.69
C ILE A 241 13.17 7.62 -1.05
N ASP A 242 12.53 8.66 -1.58
CA ASP A 242 13.20 9.90 -2.01
C ASP A 242 14.39 9.63 -2.95
N GLY A 243 14.24 8.64 -3.84
CA GLY A 243 15.29 8.18 -4.76
C GLY A 243 16.35 7.25 -4.18
N VAL A 244 16.34 6.99 -2.87
CA VAL A 244 17.23 6.03 -2.20
C VAL A 244 16.63 4.63 -2.26
N PRO A 245 17.34 3.62 -2.80
CA PRO A 245 16.79 2.28 -2.95
C PRO A 245 16.54 1.58 -1.61
N VAL A 246 15.44 0.83 -1.53
CA VAL A 246 15.10 -0.05 -0.41
C VAL A 246 15.46 -1.48 -0.79
N VAL A 247 16.26 -2.14 0.05
CA VAL A 247 16.67 -3.53 -0.16
C VAL A 247 15.61 -4.46 0.44
N LEU A 248 14.90 -5.18 -0.41
CA LEU A 248 14.00 -6.25 0.02
C LEU A 248 14.80 -7.47 0.52
N PRO A 249 14.34 -8.18 1.56
CA PRO A 249 14.98 -9.40 2.04
C PRO A 249 15.06 -10.46 0.92
N SER A 250 16.18 -11.20 0.88
CA SER A 250 16.32 -12.33 -0.03
C SER A 250 15.32 -13.45 0.32
N GLY A 251 14.65 -14.00 -0.69
CA GLY A 251 13.66 -15.08 -0.49
C GLY A 251 12.30 -14.59 -0.01
N SER A 252 11.96 -13.32 -0.23
CA SER A 252 10.62 -12.80 0.03
C SER A 252 9.56 -13.54 -0.83
N ALA A 253 8.41 -13.81 -0.23
CA ALA A 253 7.24 -14.41 -0.87
C ALA A 253 6.14 -13.37 -1.05
N THR A 254 5.28 -13.59 -2.02
CA THR A 254 4.15 -12.72 -2.35
C THR A 254 2.84 -13.27 -1.76
N PRO A 255 1.97 -12.41 -1.22
CA PRO A 255 2.15 -10.96 -1.10
C PRO A 255 3.18 -10.60 -0.02
N PHE A 256 3.87 -9.47 -0.21
CA PHE A 256 4.92 -8.99 0.70
C PHE A 256 4.57 -7.63 1.27
N THR A 257 4.69 -7.46 2.59
CA THR A 257 4.37 -6.21 3.28
C THR A 257 5.65 -5.48 3.73
N ALA A 258 5.91 -4.30 3.17
CA ALA A 258 6.98 -3.42 3.61
C ALA A 258 6.42 -2.31 4.51
N THR A 259 6.87 -2.25 5.76
CA THR A 259 6.46 -1.22 6.72
C THR A 259 7.58 -0.22 6.94
N PHE A 260 7.28 1.06 6.73
CA PHE A 260 8.19 2.18 6.90
C PHE A 260 7.83 2.91 8.20
N GLN A 261 8.81 3.05 9.09
CA GLN A 261 8.65 3.71 10.37
C GLN A 261 9.62 4.91 10.46
N PRO A 262 9.12 6.13 10.72
CA PRO A 262 9.97 7.27 10.99
C PRO A 262 10.87 6.98 12.21
N SER A 263 12.17 7.29 12.12
CA SER A 263 13.01 7.31 13.30
C SER A 263 12.53 8.41 14.24
N ALA A 264 12.43 8.10 15.54
CA ALA A 264 12.13 9.11 16.54
C ALA A 264 13.17 10.23 16.46
N SER A 265 12.72 11.45 16.12
CA SER A 265 13.56 12.63 16.23
C SER A 265 13.94 12.79 17.70
N THR A 266 15.17 12.48 18.06
CA THR A 266 15.70 12.83 19.37
C THR A 266 15.78 14.35 19.42
N SER A 267 14.74 14.99 19.96
CA SER A 267 14.76 16.43 20.23
C SER A 267 15.73 16.65 21.38
N THR A 268 16.99 16.99 21.08
CA THR A 268 17.94 17.47 22.08
C THR A 268 17.40 18.80 22.60
N ALA A 269 16.81 18.77 23.80
CA ALA A 269 16.37 19.96 24.54
C ALA A 269 17.55 20.59 25.30
#